data_AF-A0A7S0TSI7-F1
#
_entry.id   AF-A0A7S0TSI7-F1
#
_cell.length_a   1.000
_cell.length_b   1.000
_cell.length_c   1.000
_cell.angle_alpha   90.00
_cell.angle_beta   90.00
_cell.angle_gamma   90.00
#
_symmetry.space_group_name_H-M   'P 1'
#
loop_
_entity.id
_entity.type
_entity.pdbx_description
1 polymer ?
#
loop_
_entity_poly.entity_id
_entity_poly.type
_entity_poly.pdbx_seq_one_letter_code
_entity_poly.pdbx_strand_id
1 'polypeptide(L)'
;ITIVALCFSIAGRYIFGNSMDEWNRSNYGTFKESVLTTFQLLTGDSWSAVLYSAMAAMSGTLAQLFAACFVITWFTFSNLIINNLFVAVIIENFQVSETIENIGKPGYVAQARETIKIGYAGLYHSFNMMRNKQVLLDHATGKYTPKTKMDYTFLRTTKDNKGKAPSRHDQGAVRKVQMDVIGKISVKRDAVYQDEEEEEREREMAAARAKRKQEEEEEKRSQEEAEKEERERSKKEGDEEIRSARAALKRQDTAEAAKHLQRARERFEDADCVEQKRRALDDVEQELEEAVEDAKVSAVRAALQRGRDALREGEGSATQPQVVRARDALSEARRLEKALKDASVVEDEMGEVSAEVEMAQQELDEASKNNDSNLMAMYMQAMA
;
A
#
# COMPACT_ATOMS: atom_id res chain seq x y z
N ILE A 1 -10.60 -7.12 -27.02
CA ILE A 1 -9.21 -7.26 -27.49
C ILE A 1 -8.86 -8.70 -27.87
N THR A 2 -9.14 -9.67 -26.98
CA THR A 2 -8.85 -11.10 -27.16
C THR A 2 -9.45 -11.70 -28.44
N ILE A 3 -10.72 -11.44 -28.72
CA ILE A 3 -11.41 -11.94 -29.92
C ILE A 3 -10.71 -11.46 -31.20
N VAL A 4 -10.37 -10.16 -31.27
CA VAL A 4 -9.71 -9.59 -32.45
C VAL A 4 -8.30 -10.15 -32.61
N ALA A 5 -7.56 -10.32 -31.50
CA ALA A 5 -6.25 -10.96 -31.52
C ALA A 5 -6.34 -12.39 -32.08
N LEU A 6 -7.31 -13.19 -31.66
CA LEU A 6 -7.52 -14.54 -32.20
C LEU A 6 -7.83 -14.53 -33.70
N CYS A 7 -8.67 -13.60 -34.17
CA CYS A 7 -8.94 -13.44 -35.59
C CYS A 7 -7.66 -13.12 -36.38
N PHE A 8 -6.81 -12.24 -35.86
CA PHE A 8 -5.53 -11.90 -36.48
C PHE A 8 -4.52 -13.04 -36.44
N SER A 9 -4.48 -13.84 -35.37
CA SER A 9 -3.62 -15.03 -35.29
C SER A 9 -4.02 -16.07 -36.35
N ILE A 10 -5.31 -16.31 -36.53
CA ILE A 10 -5.83 -17.23 -37.56
C ILE A 10 -5.56 -16.69 -38.97
N ALA A 11 -5.78 -15.39 -39.20
CA ALA A 11 -5.52 -14.75 -40.48
C ALA A 11 -4.02 -14.76 -40.83
N GLY A 12 -3.15 -14.44 -39.87
CA GLY A 12 -1.70 -14.49 -40.05
C GLY A 12 -1.20 -15.90 -40.34
N ARG A 13 -1.77 -16.92 -39.69
CA ARG A 13 -1.52 -18.33 -40.04
C ARG A 13 -1.95 -18.64 -41.48
N TYR A 14 -3.12 -18.17 -41.92
CA TYR A 14 -3.60 -18.38 -43.27
C TYR A 14 -2.70 -17.71 -44.33
N ILE A 15 -2.17 -16.53 -44.02
CA ILE A 15 -1.31 -15.74 -44.93
C ILE A 15 0.12 -16.28 -44.97
N PHE A 16 0.73 -16.54 -43.81
CA PHE A 16 2.16 -16.84 -43.70
C PHE A 16 2.47 -18.31 -43.49
N GLY A 17 1.59 -19.08 -42.85
CA GLY A 17 1.78 -20.52 -42.59
C GLY A 17 3.19 -20.87 -42.11
N ASN A 18 3.82 -21.85 -42.76
CA ASN A 18 5.20 -22.29 -42.50
C ASN A 18 6.24 -21.58 -43.36
N SER A 19 5.90 -20.45 -44.01
CA SER A 19 6.83 -19.72 -44.87
C SER A 19 7.80 -18.83 -44.10
N MET A 20 7.54 -18.61 -42.81
CA MET A 20 8.45 -17.91 -41.90
C MET A 20 9.49 -18.87 -41.31
N ASP A 21 10.62 -18.33 -40.88
CA ASP A 21 11.69 -19.11 -40.27
C ASP A 21 11.23 -19.84 -38.99
N GLU A 22 11.38 -21.17 -39.00
CA GLU A 22 10.96 -22.07 -37.91
C GLU A 22 11.83 -21.89 -36.66
N TRP A 23 13.08 -21.42 -36.82
CA TRP A 23 13.99 -21.16 -35.70
C TRP A 23 13.64 -19.87 -34.94
N ASN A 24 12.85 -18.98 -35.56
CA ASN A 24 12.35 -17.78 -34.90
C ASN A 24 11.09 -18.11 -34.09
N ARG A 25 11.10 -17.80 -32.79
CA ARG A 25 9.92 -17.98 -31.91
C ARG A 25 8.72 -17.10 -32.32
N SER A 26 8.98 -16.07 -33.12
CA SER A 26 7.99 -15.07 -33.56
C SER A 26 7.47 -15.40 -34.97
N ASN A 27 6.81 -16.56 -35.12
CA ASN A 27 6.33 -17.05 -36.41
C ASN A 27 4.81 -17.36 -36.41
N TYR A 28 4.24 -17.68 -37.58
CA TYR A 28 2.83 -18.08 -37.75
C TYR A 28 2.65 -19.57 -38.14
N GLY A 29 3.68 -20.39 -37.90
CA GLY A 29 3.80 -21.79 -38.34
C GLY A 29 2.92 -22.79 -37.59
N THR A 30 2.70 -22.60 -36.29
CA THR A 30 1.68 -23.33 -35.51
C THR A 30 0.66 -22.38 -34.87
N PHE A 31 -0.50 -22.90 -34.44
CA PHE A 31 -1.54 -22.07 -33.80
C PHE A 31 -1.01 -21.36 -32.53
N LYS A 32 -0.27 -22.10 -31.68
CA LYS A 32 0.36 -21.53 -30.47
C LYS A 32 1.32 -20.38 -30.81
N GLU A 33 2.15 -20.54 -31.84
CA GLU A 33 3.12 -19.54 -32.26
C GLU A 33 2.42 -18.34 -32.88
N SER A 34 1.36 -18.56 -33.67
CA SER A 34 0.58 -17.45 -34.24
C SER A 34 -0.07 -16.57 -33.17
N VAL A 35 -0.57 -17.17 -32.08
CA VAL A 35 -1.13 -16.42 -30.93
C VAL A 35 -0.02 -15.66 -30.20
N LEU A 36 1.13 -16.30 -29.97
CA LEU A 36 2.29 -15.66 -29.34
C LEU A 36 2.82 -14.47 -30.15
N THR A 37 3.01 -14.63 -31.46
CA THR A 37 3.47 -13.56 -32.36
C THR A 37 2.45 -12.41 -32.45
N THR A 38 1.16 -12.73 -32.45
CA THR A 38 0.09 -11.70 -32.42
C THR A 38 0.09 -10.94 -31.10
N PHE A 39 0.35 -11.63 -29.99
CA PHE A 39 0.50 -11.03 -28.67
C PHE A 39 1.77 -10.19 -28.55
N GLN A 40 2.88 -10.64 -29.11
CA GLN A 40 4.12 -9.87 -29.18
C GLN A 40 3.91 -8.54 -29.94
N LEU A 41 3.23 -8.58 -31.08
CA LEU A 41 2.83 -7.38 -31.83
C LEU A 41 1.87 -6.47 -31.03
N LEU A 42 1.00 -7.05 -30.19
CA LEU A 42 0.09 -6.32 -29.30
C LEU A 42 0.87 -5.57 -28.20
N THR A 43 1.92 -6.18 -27.63
CA THR A 43 2.79 -5.53 -26.64
C THR A 43 3.78 -4.53 -27.24
N GLY A 44 4.01 -4.61 -28.55
CA GLY A 44 5.00 -3.81 -29.25
C GLY A 44 6.45 -4.22 -28.99
N ASP A 45 6.69 -5.39 -28.42
CA ASP A 45 8.05 -5.92 -28.28
C ASP A 45 8.55 -6.46 -29.62
N SER A 46 9.69 -5.95 -30.08
CA SER A 46 10.41 -6.46 -31.25
C SER A 46 9.54 -6.60 -32.51
N TRP A 47 8.54 -5.71 -32.67
CA TRP A 47 7.56 -5.73 -33.77
C TRP A 47 8.21 -5.53 -35.15
N SER A 48 9.30 -4.79 -35.21
CA SER A 48 10.07 -4.57 -36.43
C SER A 48 10.72 -5.87 -36.93
N ALA A 49 11.22 -6.72 -36.02
CA ALA A 49 11.78 -8.02 -36.38
C ALA A 49 10.71 -8.97 -36.96
N VAL A 50 9.50 -8.94 -36.40
CA VAL A 50 8.34 -9.70 -36.93
C VAL A 50 7.94 -9.18 -38.30
N LEU A 51 7.93 -7.86 -38.51
CA LEU A 51 7.68 -7.23 -39.80
C LEU A 51 8.68 -7.68 -40.86
N TYR A 52 9.98 -7.62 -40.57
CA TYR A 52 11.02 -8.03 -41.51
C TYR A 52 10.93 -9.53 -41.83
N SER A 53 10.65 -10.36 -40.82
CA SER A 53 10.43 -11.80 -41.01
C SER A 53 9.19 -12.09 -41.88
N ALA A 54 8.11 -11.32 -41.71
CA ALA A 54 6.90 -11.43 -42.52
C ALA A 54 7.11 -11.01 -43.98
N MET A 55 7.90 -9.97 -44.23
CA MET A 55 8.28 -9.56 -45.58
C MET A 55 9.22 -10.58 -46.22
N ALA A 56 10.18 -11.14 -45.49
CA ALA A 56 11.10 -12.15 -46.00
C ALA A 56 10.39 -13.46 -46.39
N ALA A 57 9.29 -13.81 -45.71
CA ALA A 57 8.47 -14.99 -45.99
C ALA A 57 7.67 -14.91 -47.31
N MET A 58 7.52 -13.71 -47.90
CA MET A 58 6.76 -13.49 -49.12
C MET A 58 7.67 -13.29 -50.33
N SER A 59 7.43 -14.06 -51.40
CA SER A 59 8.10 -13.89 -52.68
C SER A 59 7.36 -12.86 -53.54
N GLY A 60 8.02 -11.74 -53.85
CA GLY A 60 7.52 -10.71 -54.78
C GLY A 60 7.10 -9.42 -54.08
N THR A 61 7.45 -8.28 -54.69
CA THR A 61 7.33 -6.94 -54.09
C THR A 61 5.91 -6.61 -53.60
N LEU A 62 4.87 -6.99 -54.35
CA LEU A 62 3.47 -6.74 -53.96
C LEU A 62 3.04 -7.58 -52.75
N ALA A 63 3.46 -8.84 -52.68
CA ALA A 63 3.15 -9.72 -51.54
C ALA A 63 3.89 -9.28 -50.27
N GLN A 64 5.13 -8.80 -50.41
CA GLN A 64 5.90 -8.20 -49.31
C GLN A 64 5.22 -6.93 -48.77
N LEU A 65 4.71 -6.09 -49.66
CA LEU A 65 3.98 -4.88 -49.30
C LEU A 65 2.67 -5.21 -48.58
N PHE A 66 1.95 -6.23 -49.04
CA PHE A 66 0.76 -6.74 -48.37
C PHE A 66 1.07 -7.29 -46.97
N ALA A 67 2.14 -8.08 -46.82
CA ALA A 67 2.60 -8.58 -45.54
C ALA A 67 2.96 -7.44 -44.57
N ALA A 68 3.64 -6.41 -45.06
CA ALA A 68 3.96 -5.23 -44.28
C ALA A 68 2.70 -4.49 -43.83
N CYS A 69 1.74 -4.27 -44.73
CA CYS A 69 0.46 -3.66 -44.39
C CYS A 69 -0.29 -4.47 -43.32
N PHE A 70 -0.33 -5.80 -43.44
CA PHE A 70 -0.98 -6.67 -42.44
C PHE A 70 -0.39 -6.47 -41.03
N VAL A 71 0.94 -6.52 -40.91
CA VAL A 71 1.63 -6.36 -39.61
C VAL A 71 1.47 -4.94 -39.06
N ILE A 72 1.63 -3.92 -39.90
CA ILE A 72 1.51 -2.51 -39.49
C ILE A 72 0.08 -2.18 -39.09
N THR A 73 -0.93 -2.62 -39.83
CA THR A 73 -2.34 -2.39 -39.48
C THR A 73 -2.67 -3.03 -38.14
N TRP A 74 -2.23 -4.27 -37.89
CA TRP A 74 -2.42 -4.90 -36.59
C TRP A 74 -1.70 -4.14 -35.47
N PHE A 75 -0.43 -3.79 -35.68
CA PHE A 75 0.37 -3.06 -34.71
C PHE A 75 -0.28 -1.71 -34.33
N THR A 76 -0.67 -0.89 -35.31
CA THR A 76 -1.32 0.39 -35.05
C THR A 76 -2.69 0.20 -34.39
N PHE A 77 -3.52 -0.72 -34.88
CA PHE A 77 -4.86 -0.96 -34.35
C PHE A 77 -4.83 -1.48 -32.90
N SER A 78 -3.90 -2.39 -32.60
CA SER A 78 -3.73 -2.98 -31.27
C SER A 78 -3.27 -1.95 -30.24
N ASN A 79 -2.32 -1.08 -30.60
CA ASN A 79 -1.90 0.06 -29.77
C ASN A 79 -3.06 1.03 -29.48
N LEU A 80 -3.92 1.31 -30.46
CA LEU A 80 -5.10 2.16 -30.24
C LEU A 80 -6.08 1.51 -29.25
N ILE A 81 -6.29 0.21 -29.31
CA ILE A 81 -7.16 -0.50 -28.35
C ILE A 81 -6.57 -0.46 -26.94
N ILE A 82 -5.27 -0.77 -26.78
CA ILE A 82 -4.62 -0.76 -25.46
C ILE A 82 -4.67 0.64 -24.87
N ASN A 83 -4.27 1.66 -25.63
CA ASN A 83 -4.26 3.04 -25.14
C ASN A 83 -5.66 3.51 -24.78
N ASN A 84 -6.68 3.20 -25.58
CA ASN A 84 -8.06 3.54 -25.27
C ASN A 84 -8.58 2.82 -24.01
N LEU A 85 -8.16 1.57 -23.79
CA LEU A 85 -8.48 0.84 -22.56
C LEU A 85 -7.77 1.46 -21.35
N PHE A 86 -6.50 1.83 -21.49
CA PHE A 86 -5.72 2.47 -20.44
C PHE A 86 -6.32 3.82 -20.04
N VAL A 87 -6.67 4.66 -21.02
CA VAL A 87 -7.36 5.93 -20.79
C VAL A 87 -8.72 5.71 -20.13
N ALA A 88 -9.50 4.73 -20.58
CA ALA A 88 -10.80 4.41 -19.96
C ALA A 88 -10.64 4.03 -18.48
N VAL A 89 -9.68 3.17 -18.15
CA VAL A 89 -9.40 2.75 -16.77
C VAL A 89 -8.94 3.93 -15.90
N ILE A 90 -8.09 4.80 -16.45
CA ILE A 90 -7.65 6.01 -15.74
C ILE A 90 -8.83 6.96 -15.48
N ILE A 91 -9.68 7.20 -16.49
CA ILE A 91 -10.85 8.06 -16.34
C ILE A 91 -11.79 7.49 -15.29
N GLU A 92 -12.03 6.18 -15.29
CA GLU A 92 -12.86 5.50 -14.30
C GLU A 92 -12.26 5.67 -12.89
N ASN A 93 -10.94 5.55 -12.73
CA ASN A 93 -10.27 5.76 -11.44
C ASN A 93 -10.43 7.19 -10.92
N PHE A 94 -10.29 8.20 -11.79
CA PHE A 94 -10.51 9.60 -11.42
C PHE A 94 -11.98 9.88 -11.09
N GLN A 95 -12.93 9.32 -11.84
CA GLN A 95 -14.36 9.47 -11.59
C GLN A 95 -14.79 8.83 -10.27
N VAL A 96 -14.24 7.67 -9.90
CA VAL A 96 -14.51 7.03 -8.61
C VAL A 96 -14.03 7.92 -7.46
N SER A 97 -12.83 8.49 -7.58
CA SER A 97 -12.27 9.41 -6.58
C SER A 97 -13.12 10.69 -6.44
N GLU A 98 -13.52 11.29 -7.57
CA GLU A 98 -14.41 12.46 -7.58
C GLU A 98 -15.80 12.13 -7.00
N THR A 99 -16.33 10.94 -7.29
CA THR A 99 -17.63 10.49 -6.77
C THR A 99 -17.57 10.32 -5.25
N ILE A 100 -16.50 9.73 -4.71
CA ILE A 100 -16.30 9.59 -3.26
C ILE A 100 -16.22 10.97 -2.58
N GLU A 101 -15.48 11.91 -3.17
CA GLU A 101 -15.41 13.30 -2.67
C GLU A 101 -16.78 13.99 -2.71
N ASN A 102 -17.54 13.80 -3.79
CA ASN A 102 -18.86 14.41 -3.97
C ASN A 102 -19.92 13.77 -3.06
N ILE A 103 -19.80 12.49 -2.70
CA ILE A 103 -20.64 11.84 -1.68
C ILE A 103 -20.36 12.42 -0.29
N GLY A 104 -19.11 12.79 0.00
CA GLY A 104 -18.73 13.49 1.23
C GLY A 104 -19.30 14.91 1.35
N LYS A 105 -19.71 15.54 0.24
CA LYS A 105 -20.33 16.88 0.25
C LYS A 105 -21.80 16.79 0.69
N PRO A 106 -22.22 17.50 1.77
CA PRO A 106 -23.58 17.42 2.27
C PRO A 106 -24.60 17.97 1.24
N GLY A 107 -25.38 17.06 0.63
CA GLY A 107 -26.49 17.39 -0.26
C GLY A 107 -26.42 16.81 -1.68
N TYR A 108 -25.27 16.27 -2.12
CA TYR A 108 -25.14 15.66 -3.45
C TYR A 108 -25.97 14.37 -3.57
N VAL A 109 -25.89 13.51 -2.54
CA VAL A 109 -26.69 12.26 -2.44
C VAL A 109 -28.20 12.56 -2.41
N ALA A 110 -28.62 13.67 -1.80
CA ALA A 110 -30.01 14.10 -1.79
C ALA A 110 -30.50 14.53 -3.18
N GLN A 111 -29.67 15.25 -3.94
CA GLN A 111 -30.00 15.65 -5.32
C GLN A 111 -30.05 14.44 -6.27
N ALA A 112 -29.06 13.54 -6.20
CA ALA A 112 -29.04 12.33 -7.03
C ALA A 112 -30.27 11.43 -6.77
N ARG A 113 -30.70 11.31 -5.51
CA ARG A 113 -31.90 10.57 -5.13
C ARG A 113 -33.18 11.13 -5.76
N GLU A 114 -33.30 12.46 -5.88
CA GLU A 114 -34.47 13.09 -6.51
C GLU A 114 -34.48 12.88 -8.04
N THR A 115 -33.32 12.97 -8.71
CA THR A 115 -33.22 12.71 -10.16
C THR A 115 -33.58 11.27 -10.51
N ILE A 116 -33.12 10.30 -9.70
CA ILE A 116 -33.43 8.87 -9.89
C ILE A 116 -34.94 8.62 -9.70
N LYS A 117 -35.57 9.21 -8.67
CA LYS A 117 -37.02 9.08 -8.45
C LYS A 117 -37.84 9.58 -9.65
N ILE A 118 -37.47 10.71 -10.23
CA ILE A 118 -38.15 11.28 -11.40
C ILE A 118 -38.04 10.34 -12.62
N GLY A 119 -36.86 9.78 -12.85
CA GLY A 119 -36.62 8.82 -13.94
C GLY A 119 -37.44 7.54 -13.79
N TYR A 120 -37.42 6.92 -12.60
CA TYR A 120 -38.19 5.71 -12.34
C TYR A 120 -39.70 5.93 -12.39
N ALA A 121 -40.21 7.06 -11.88
CA ALA A 121 -41.63 7.41 -11.97
C ALA A 121 -42.09 7.55 -13.43
N GLY A 122 -41.28 8.19 -14.30
CA GLY A 122 -41.56 8.32 -15.73
C GLY A 122 -41.55 6.98 -16.48
N LEU A 123 -40.60 6.10 -16.15
CA LEU A 123 -40.49 4.77 -16.75
C LEU A 123 -41.67 3.86 -16.33
N TYR A 124 -41.94 3.77 -15.02
CA TYR A 124 -43.06 3.00 -14.49
C TYR A 124 -44.40 3.48 -15.07
N HIS A 125 -44.59 4.79 -15.20
CA HIS A 125 -45.82 5.35 -15.75
C HIS A 125 -45.98 5.04 -17.24
N SER A 126 -44.92 5.14 -18.03
CA SER A 126 -44.93 4.80 -19.46
C SER A 126 -45.20 3.31 -19.70
N PHE A 127 -44.61 2.46 -18.86
CA PHE A 127 -44.80 1.02 -18.92
C PHE A 127 -46.23 0.61 -18.52
N ASN A 128 -46.80 1.24 -17.48
CA ASN A 128 -48.17 0.95 -17.03
C ASN A 128 -49.22 1.51 -18.00
N MET A 129 -48.97 2.65 -18.65
CA MET A 129 -49.81 3.21 -19.74
C MET A 129 -49.91 2.25 -20.93
N MET A 130 -48.80 1.64 -21.34
CA MET A 130 -48.78 0.63 -22.41
C MET A 130 -49.51 -0.66 -21.99
N ARG A 131 -49.30 -1.12 -20.76
CA ARG A 131 -49.91 -2.36 -20.25
C ARG A 131 -51.44 -2.25 -20.09
N ASN A 132 -51.96 -1.09 -19.68
CA ASN A 132 -53.39 -0.88 -19.44
C ASN A 132 -54.17 -0.26 -20.61
N LYS A 133 -53.61 -0.22 -21.84
CA LYS A 133 -54.28 0.30 -23.06
C LYS A 133 -54.94 1.69 -22.90
N GLN A 134 -54.32 2.60 -22.14
CA GLN A 134 -54.84 3.97 -21.93
C GLN A 134 -54.28 5.00 -22.93
N VAL A 135 -53.94 4.58 -24.14
CA VAL A 135 -53.35 5.44 -25.18
C VAL A 135 -54.29 5.48 -26.39
N LEU A 136 -54.65 6.68 -26.84
CA LEU A 136 -55.53 6.89 -28.00
C LEU A 136 -54.70 7.41 -29.18
N LEU A 137 -54.92 6.85 -30.37
CA LEU A 137 -54.30 7.34 -31.60
C LEU A 137 -55.18 8.47 -32.16
N ASP A 138 -54.63 9.67 -32.28
CA ASP A 138 -55.34 10.77 -32.93
C ASP A 138 -55.17 10.64 -34.46
N HIS A 139 -56.26 10.25 -35.14
CA HIS A 139 -56.25 9.87 -36.56
C HIS A 139 -55.93 11.02 -37.53
N ALA A 140 -55.91 12.27 -37.07
CA ALA A 140 -55.55 13.43 -37.89
C ALA A 140 -54.03 13.73 -37.91
N THR A 141 -53.29 13.35 -36.87
CA THR A 141 -51.87 13.72 -36.70
C THR A 141 -50.92 12.53 -36.55
N GLY A 142 -51.45 11.30 -36.42
CA GLY A 142 -50.66 10.07 -36.34
C GLY A 142 -49.85 9.92 -35.04
N LYS A 143 -50.09 10.78 -34.04
CA LYS A 143 -49.40 10.73 -32.75
C LYS A 143 -50.29 10.12 -31.67
N TYR A 144 -49.66 9.32 -30.81
CA TYR A 144 -50.30 8.67 -29.67
C TYR A 144 -50.43 9.68 -28.51
N THR A 145 -51.65 9.86 -27.97
CA THR A 145 -51.89 10.73 -26.82
C THR A 145 -52.54 9.96 -25.66
N PRO A 146 -52.18 10.26 -24.41
CA PRO A 146 -52.75 9.58 -23.24
C PRO A 146 -54.22 9.98 -23.04
N LYS A 147 -55.05 9.02 -22.64
CA LYS A 147 -56.52 9.17 -22.53
C LYS A 147 -56.96 10.07 -21.35
N THR A 148 -56.09 10.30 -20.37
CA THR A 148 -56.34 11.11 -19.17
C THR A 148 -55.16 12.05 -18.91
N LYS A 149 -55.44 13.34 -18.63
CA LYS A 149 -54.44 14.38 -18.35
C LYS A 149 -54.10 14.42 -16.86
N MET A 150 -52.82 14.44 -16.54
CA MET A 150 -52.30 14.43 -15.17
C MET A 150 -51.26 15.54 -14.99
N ASP A 151 -51.40 16.33 -13.93
CA ASP A 151 -50.56 17.49 -13.59
C ASP A 151 -49.56 17.14 -12.47
N TYR A 152 -48.28 17.52 -12.62
CA TYR A 152 -47.27 17.41 -11.57
C TYR A 152 -46.76 18.79 -11.17
N THR A 153 -46.73 19.09 -9.86
CA THR A 153 -46.12 20.31 -9.32
C THR A 153 -44.85 19.96 -8.56
N PHE A 154 -43.70 20.44 -9.04
CA PHE A 154 -42.43 20.28 -8.34
C PHE A 154 -42.26 21.34 -7.25
N LEU A 155 -41.99 20.92 -6.01
CA LEU A 155 -41.56 21.81 -4.94
C LEU A 155 -40.05 21.99 -5.02
N ARG A 156 -39.58 23.03 -5.71
CA ARG A 156 -38.18 23.45 -5.63
C ARG A 156 -37.96 24.14 -4.27
N THR A 157 -37.32 23.48 -3.32
CA THR A 157 -36.83 24.17 -2.12
C THR A 157 -35.62 25.00 -2.54
N THR A 158 -35.79 26.30 -2.78
CA THR A 158 -34.65 27.20 -2.94
C THR A 158 -33.99 27.34 -1.57
N LYS A 159 -32.80 26.77 -1.39
CA LYS A 159 -31.95 27.15 -0.26
C LYS A 159 -31.41 28.54 -0.56
N ASP A 160 -31.71 29.50 0.29
CA ASP A 160 -31.03 30.79 0.34
C ASP A 160 -29.53 30.55 0.59
N ASN A 161 -28.69 31.46 0.08
CA ASN A 161 -27.22 31.36 0.00
C ASN A 161 -26.46 31.24 1.35
N LYS A 162 -27.14 30.87 2.45
CA LYS A 162 -26.58 30.65 3.79
C LYS A 162 -27.00 29.33 4.45
N GLY A 163 -27.56 28.38 3.70
CA GLY A 163 -27.68 26.98 4.16
C GLY A 163 -28.65 26.71 5.32
N LYS A 164 -29.56 27.62 5.69
CA LYS A 164 -30.66 27.34 6.63
C LYS A 164 -31.94 26.99 5.88
N ALA A 165 -32.69 26.02 6.40
CA ALA A 165 -34.01 25.66 5.86
C ALA A 165 -35.00 26.81 6.11
N PRO A 166 -35.90 27.13 5.15
CA PRO A 166 -36.82 28.24 5.28
C PRO A 166 -37.85 27.97 6.38
N SER A 167 -38.13 28.99 7.19
CA SER A 167 -39.11 28.93 8.28
C SER A 167 -40.54 28.79 7.74
N ARG A 168 -41.40 28.13 8.54
CA ARG A 168 -42.77 27.70 8.22
C ARG A 168 -43.72 28.83 7.76
N HIS A 169 -43.33 30.09 7.93
CA HIS A 169 -44.13 31.27 7.58
C HIS A 169 -43.84 31.90 6.20
N ASP A 170 -42.80 31.47 5.48
CA ASP A 170 -42.39 32.11 4.21
C ASP A 170 -42.83 31.36 2.94
N GLN A 171 -43.77 30.41 3.07
CA GLN A 171 -44.30 29.61 1.96
C GLN A 171 -45.24 30.39 1.00
N GLY A 172 -45.13 31.72 0.95
CA GLY A 172 -46.03 32.60 0.19
C GLY A 172 -45.62 32.90 -1.25
N ALA A 173 -44.37 32.62 -1.66
CA ALA A 173 -43.86 33.11 -2.95
C ALA A 173 -43.18 32.02 -3.79
N VAL A 174 -43.91 30.96 -4.14
CA VAL A 174 -43.48 30.03 -5.19
C VAL A 174 -43.59 30.76 -6.54
N ARG A 175 -42.48 31.31 -7.04
CA ARG A 175 -42.41 31.81 -8.43
C ARG A 175 -42.54 30.61 -9.37
N LYS A 176 -43.71 30.45 -9.99
CA LYS A 176 -43.95 29.55 -11.12
C LYS A 176 -43.07 29.97 -12.29
N VAL A 177 -41.98 29.24 -12.54
CA VAL A 177 -41.27 29.34 -13.81
C VAL A 177 -42.01 28.45 -14.79
N GLN A 178 -42.85 29.07 -15.62
CA GLN A 178 -43.61 28.43 -16.68
C GLN A 178 -42.67 28.28 -17.88
N MET A 179 -42.19 27.07 -18.15
CA MET A 179 -41.51 26.76 -19.41
C MET A 179 -42.56 26.26 -20.39
N ASP A 180 -42.86 27.06 -21.41
CA ASP A 180 -43.80 26.71 -22.47
C ASP A 180 -43.18 25.62 -23.36
N VAL A 181 -43.48 24.36 -23.04
CA VAL A 181 -43.60 23.31 -24.05
C VAL A 181 -44.99 22.73 -23.90
N ILE A 182 -45.92 23.33 -24.65
CA ILE A 182 -47.25 22.82 -25.02
C ILE A 182 -48.06 22.19 -23.86
N GLY A 183 -48.93 23.01 -23.27
CA GLY A 183 -50.24 22.55 -22.78
C GLY A 183 -50.41 22.42 -21.27
N LYS A 184 -50.87 23.52 -20.63
CA LYS A 184 -51.51 23.54 -19.29
C LYS A 184 -52.62 22.50 -19.21
N ILE A 185 -52.73 21.65 -18.17
CA ILE A 185 -54.05 21.14 -17.67
C ILE A 185 -54.05 20.83 -16.18
N SER A 186 -54.66 21.77 -15.44
CA SER A 186 -55.17 21.66 -14.07
C SER A 186 -55.92 20.34 -13.79
N VAL A 187 -55.61 19.70 -12.66
CA VAL A 187 -56.44 18.61 -12.09
C VAL A 187 -56.98 19.04 -10.73
N LYS A 188 -58.33 18.99 -10.60
CA LYS A 188 -59.04 19.04 -9.32
C LYS A 188 -58.81 17.72 -8.58
N ARG A 189 -58.35 17.87 -7.34
CA ARG A 189 -58.22 16.84 -6.30
C ARG A 189 -59.60 16.24 -6.04
N ASP A 190 -59.79 14.94 -6.21
CA ASP A 190 -60.86 14.19 -5.55
C ASP A 190 -60.50 12.69 -5.45
N ALA A 191 -60.85 12.11 -4.31
CA ALA A 191 -60.76 10.69 -3.92
C ALA A 191 -59.35 10.15 -3.60
N VAL A 192 -58.89 10.56 -2.42
CA VAL A 192 -58.02 9.77 -1.54
C VAL A 192 -58.73 8.45 -1.23
N TYR A 193 -58.22 7.31 -1.73
CA TYR A 193 -58.41 6.02 -1.06
C TYR A 193 -57.43 6.01 0.10
N GLN A 194 -57.91 6.37 1.29
CA GLN A 194 -57.24 6.16 2.55
C GLN A 194 -57.64 4.75 3.02
N ASP A 195 -56.86 3.74 2.65
CA ASP A 195 -56.74 2.59 3.55
C ASP A 195 -55.82 3.08 4.68
N GLU A 196 -56.42 3.61 5.74
CA GLU A 196 -55.68 4.12 6.91
C GLU A 196 -54.70 3.06 7.44
N GLU A 197 -55.04 1.77 7.33
CA GLU A 197 -54.16 0.64 7.68
C GLU A 197 -52.93 0.48 6.77
N GLU A 198 -52.98 0.86 5.49
CA GLU A 198 -51.84 0.75 4.57
C GLU A 198 -50.91 1.96 4.72
N GLU A 199 -51.46 3.15 4.91
CA GLU A 199 -50.69 4.36 5.23
C GLU A 199 -50.04 4.27 6.62
N GLU A 200 -50.72 3.68 7.60
CA GLU A 200 -50.17 3.39 8.93
C GLU A 200 -49.08 2.31 8.86
N ARG A 201 -49.28 1.22 8.12
CA ARG A 201 -48.23 0.20 7.87
C ARG A 201 -47.03 0.76 7.12
N GLU A 202 -47.22 1.66 6.16
CA GLU A 202 -46.12 2.34 5.47
C GLU A 202 -45.38 3.31 6.39
N ARG A 203 -46.10 4.05 7.24
CA ARG A 203 -45.49 4.93 8.25
C ARG A 203 -44.73 4.14 9.31
N GLU A 204 -45.27 3.00 9.74
CA GLU A 204 -44.59 2.06 10.65
C GLU A 204 -43.36 1.43 10.00
N MET A 205 -43.45 0.99 8.74
CA MET A 205 -42.28 0.48 8.00
C MET A 205 -41.24 1.58 7.75
N ALA A 206 -41.66 2.81 7.46
CA ALA A 206 -40.76 3.94 7.29
C ALA A 206 -40.09 4.33 8.61
N ALA A 207 -40.84 4.32 9.72
CA ALA A 207 -40.31 4.54 11.07
C ALA A 207 -39.35 3.42 11.48
N ALA A 208 -39.68 2.15 11.19
CA ALA A 208 -38.81 1.02 11.44
C ALA A 208 -37.51 1.07 10.61
N ARG A 209 -37.60 1.49 9.34
CA ARG A 209 -36.43 1.72 8.48
C ARG A 209 -35.58 2.89 8.96
N ALA A 210 -36.19 3.97 9.45
CA ALA A 210 -35.48 5.10 10.02
C ALA A 210 -34.76 4.70 11.33
N LYS A 211 -35.42 3.92 12.18
CA LYS A 211 -34.84 3.41 13.41
C LYS A 211 -33.67 2.45 13.15
N ARG A 212 -33.80 1.52 12.20
CA ARG A 212 -32.67 0.65 11.77
C ARG A 212 -31.49 1.44 11.23
N LYS A 213 -31.73 2.51 10.47
CA LYS A 213 -30.65 3.37 9.99
C LYS A 213 -29.96 4.13 11.13
N GLN A 214 -30.71 4.59 12.12
CA GLN A 214 -30.14 5.21 13.31
C GLN A 214 -29.34 4.20 14.12
N GLU A 215 -29.85 2.98 14.30
CA GLU A 215 -29.14 1.88 14.97
C GLU A 215 -27.86 1.50 14.21
N GLU A 216 -27.89 1.39 12.88
CA GLU A 216 -26.70 1.13 12.04
C GLU A 216 -25.69 2.30 12.08
N GLU A 217 -26.16 3.56 12.12
CA GLU A 217 -25.28 4.73 12.24
C GLU A 217 -24.66 4.85 13.64
N GLU A 218 -25.41 4.52 14.69
CA GLU A 218 -24.90 4.45 16.07
C GLU A 218 -23.91 3.30 16.24
N GLU A 219 -24.18 2.13 15.65
CA GLU A 219 -23.27 0.98 15.67
C GLU A 219 -21.96 1.32 14.95
N LYS A 220 -22.03 1.92 13.75
CA LYS A 220 -20.82 2.39 13.04
C LYS A 220 -20.04 3.42 13.84
N ARG A 221 -20.72 4.38 14.47
CA ARG A 221 -20.07 5.40 15.29
C ARG A 221 -19.40 4.76 16.52
N SER A 222 -20.05 3.77 17.14
CA SER A 222 -19.47 3.03 18.26
C SER A 222 -18.25 2.20 17.85
N GLN A 223 -18.26 1.60 16.65
CA GLN A 223 -17.11 0.88 16.10
C GLN A 223 -15.95 1.83 15.79
N GLU A 224 -16.22 2.98 15.17
CA GLU A 224 -15.19 4.00 14.89
C GLU A 224 -14.59 4.57 16.19
N GLU A 225 -15.41 4.80 17.22
CA GLU A 225 -14.94 5.23 18.54
C GLU A 225 -14.10 4.15 19.23
N ALA A 226 -14.53 2.89 19.20
CA ALA A 226 -13.77 1.76 19.76
C ALA A 226 -12.42 1.57 19.06
N GLU A 227 -12.39 1.63 17.72
CA GLU A 227 -11.16 1.51 16.95
C GLU A 227 -10.20 2.68 17.22
N LYS A 228 -10.74 3.89 17.41
CA LYS A 228 -9.93 5.05 17.79
C LYS A 228 -9.36 4.91 19.20
N GLU A 229 -10.12 4.40 20.16
CA GLU A 229 -9.65 4.14 21.52
C GLU A 229 -8.58 3.05 21.54
N GLU A 230 -8.73 1.98 20.75
CA GLU A 230 -7.75 0.91 20.62
C GLU A 230 -6.43 1.43 20.00
N ARG A 231 -6.52 2.25 18.95
CA ARG A 231 -5.35 2.93 18.35
C ARG A 231 -4.64 3.84 19.36
N GLU A 232 -5.37 4.60 20.16
CA GLU A 232 -4.79 5.46 21.21
C GLU A 232 -4.19 4.64 22.36
N ARG A 233 -4.76 3.49 22.71
CA ARG A 233 -4.20 2.57 23.70
C ARG A 233 -2.88 1.96 23.21
N SER A 234 -2.86 1.43 21.99
CA SER A 234 -1.65 0.87 21.36
C SER A 234 -0.51 1.90 21.29
N LYS A 235 -0.83 3.16 20.96
CA LYS A 235 0.16 4.27 20.99
C LYS A 235 0.77 4.47 22.37
N LYS A 236 -0.06 4.53 23.42
CA LYS A 236 0.42 4.77 24.80
C LYS A 236 1.30 3.64 25.30
N GLU A 237 0.93 2.41 24.97
CA GLU A 237 1.71 1.23 25.34
C GLU A 237 3.07 1.19 24.61
N GLY A 238 3.11 1.49 23.30
CA GLY A 238 4.37 1.62 22.57
C GLY A 238 5.30 2.69 23.16
N ASP A 239 4.75 3.84 23.55
CA ASP A 239 5.51 4.92 24.20
C ASP A 239 5.97 4.56 25.63
N GLU A 240 5.32 3.59 26.29
CA GLU A 240 5.75 3.03 27.57
C GLU A 240 6.88 2.01 27.40
N GLU A 241 6.85 1.20 26.34
CA GLU A 241 7.93 0.26 26.00
C GLU A 241 9.22 1.01 25.64
N ILE A 242 9.15 2.10 24.86
CA ILE A 242 10.32 2.97 24.58
C ILE A 242 10.90 3.55 25.88
N ARG A 243 10.04 4.05 26.79
CA ARG A 243 10.49 4.59 28.08
C ARG A 243 11.15 3.51 28.94
N SER A 244 10.64 2.29 28.90
CA SER A 244 11.19 1.14 29.61
C SER A 244 12.54 0.72 29.03
N ALA A 245 12.69 0.72 27.70
CA ALA A 245 13.98 0.47 27.03
C ALA A 245 15.05 1.49 27.47
N ARG A 246 14.73 2.79 27.45
CA ARG A 246 15.64 3.84 27.94
C ARG A 246 15.98 3.68 29.43
N ALA A 247 15.03 3.21 30.24
CA ALA A 247 15.27 2.97 31.67
C ALA A 247 16.19 1.76 31.90
N ALA A 248 16.05 0.69 31.10
CA ALA A 248 16.94 -0.47 31.13
C ALA A 248 18.36 -0.12 30.67
N LEU A 249 18.47 0.72 29.63
CA LEU A 249 19.76 1.24 29.16
C LEU A 249 20.49 2.03 30.24
N LYS A 250 19.78 2.87 31.01
CA LYS A 250 20.34 3.57 32.18
C LYS A 250 20.83 2.65 33.29
N ARG A 251 20.33 1.42 33.35
CA ARG A 251 20.77 0.38 34.30
C ARG A 251 21.88 -0.51 33.73
N GLN A 252 22.36 -0.21 32.50
CA GLN A 252 23.33 -1.01 31.75
C GLN A 252 22.86 -2.44 31.43
N ASP A 253 21.55 -2.71 31.44
CA ASP A 253 21.00 -4.01 31.03
C ASP A 253 20.60 -3.99 29.54
N THR A 254 21.59 -4.28 28.68
CA THR A 254 21.43 -4.27 27.22
C THR A 254 20.49 -5.36 26.72
N ALA A 255 20.35 -6.47 27.46
CA ALA A 255 19.47 -7.58 27.09
C ALA A 255 17.99 -7.26 27.37
N GLU A 256 17.70 -6.58 28.48
CA GLU A 256 16.35 -6.10 28.80
C GLU A 256 15.93 -4.96 27.85
N ALA A 257 16.83 -4.04 27.55
CA ALA A 257 16.58 -2.95 26.60
C ALA A 257 16.22 -3.47 25.19
N ALA A 258 16.96 -4.46 24.67
CA ALA A 258 16.70 -5.06 23.36
C ALA A 258 15.31 -5.73 23.28
N LYS A 259 14.85 -6.38 24.36
CA LYS A 259 13.51 -7.00 24.41
C LYS A 259 12.39 -5.96 24.35
N HIS A 260 12.55 -4.84 25.06
CA HIS A 260 11.58 -3.75 25.01
C HIS A 260 11.53 -3.08 23.64
N LEU A 261 12.67 -2.92 22.96
CA LEU A 261 12.72 -2.40 21.59
C LEU A 261 12.05 -3.33 20.58
N GLN A 262 12.27 -4.65 20.67
CA GLN A 262 11.58 -5.60 19.79
C GLN A 262 10.06 -5.52 19.94
N ARG A 263 9.56 -5.46 21.18
CA ARG A 263 8.12 -5.30 21.45
C ARG A 263 7.57 -3.97 20.95
N ALA A 264 8.36 -2.90 21.06
CA ALA A 264 7.99 -1.59 20.54
C ALA A 264 7.86 -1.64 19.00
N ARG A 265 8.81 -2.28 18.31
CA ARG A 265 8.80 -2.44 16.86
C ARG A 265 7.56 -3.17 16.35
N GLU A 266 7.22 -4.32 16.93
CA GLU A 266 6.05 -5.11 16.56
C GLU A 266 4.75 -4.29 16.70
N ARG A 267 4.64 -3.42 17.71
CA ARG A 267 3.45 -2.58 17.93
C ARG A 267 3.40 -1.34 17.04
N PHE A 268 4.55 -0.86 16.53
CA PHE A 268 4.59 0.30 15.64
C PHE A 268 4.37 -0.05 14.18
N GLU A 269 4.55 -1.31 13.75
CA GLU A 269 4.22 -1.75 12.39
C GLU A 269 2.70 -1.62 12.08
N ASP A 270 1.83 -1.73 13.09
CA ASP A 270 0.37 -1.63 12.94
C ASP A 270 -0.17 -0.19 12.96
N ALA A 271 0.65 0.80 13.33
CA ALA A 271 0.22 2.18 13.49
C ALA A 271 0.69 3.07 12.33
N ASP A 272 -0.25 3.60 11.53
CA ASP A 272 -0.05 4.56 10.41
C ASP A 272 0.71 5.88 10.76
N CYS A 273 1.27 6.02 11.97
CA CYS A 273 2.07 7.17 12.41
C CYS A 273 3.58 6.86 12.29
N VAL A 274 4.01 6.59 11.07
CA VAL A 274 5.28 5.90 10.78
C VAL A 274 6.51 6.79 10.99
N GLU A 275 6.43 8.11 10.81
CA GLU A 275 7.67 8.87 10.63
C GLU A 275 8.29 9.43 11.92
N GLN A 276 7.49 10.04 12.80
CA GLN A 276 8.03 10.65 14.03
C GLN A 276 8.41 9.60 15.08
N LYS A 277 7.70 8.47 15.12
CA LYS A 277 7.94 7.39 16.09
C LYS A 277 9.07 6.45 15.66
N ARG A 278 9.26 6.24 14.35
CA ARG A 278 10.42 5.51 13.82
C ARG A 278 11.72 6.21 14.16
N ARG A 279 11.78 7.54 14.04
CA ARG A 279 12.95 8.33 14.46
C ARG A 279 13.28 8.13 15.95
N ALA A 280 12.27 8.11 16.82
CA ALA A 280 12.50 7.89 18.25
C ALA A 280 12.94 6.44 18.58
N LEU A 281 12.56 5.46 17.75
CA LEU A 281 13.05 4.08 17.85
C LEU A 281 14.49 3.99 17.37
N ASP A 282 14.79 4.56 16.19
CA ASP A 282 16.13 4.63 15.60
C ASP A 282 17.12 5.32 16.57
N ASP A 283 16.70 6.41 17.23
CA ASP A 283 17.51 7.09 18.25
C ASP A 283 17.88 6.16 19.44
N VAL A 284 16.94 5.32 19.90
CA VAL A 284 17.18 4.41 21.04
C VAL A 284 17.95 3.16 20.62
N GLU A 285 17.77 2.70 19.38
CA GLU A 285 18.61 1.64 18.79
C GLU A 285 20.07 2.10 18.71
N GLN A 286 20.30 3.35 18.27
CA GLN A 286 21.63 3.93 18.24
C GLN A 286 22.25 4.07 19.65
N GLU A 287 21.47 4.54 20.64
CA GLU A 287 21.91 4.59 22.04
C GLU A 287 22.25 3.18 22.60
N LEU A 288 21.51 2.14 22.17
CA LEU A 288 21.78 0.76 22.58
C LEU A 288 23.06 0.21 21.92
N GLU A 289 23.30 0.52 20.65
CA GLU A 289 24.52 0.13 19.95
C GLU A 289 25.76 0.74 20.62
N GLU A 290 25.73 2.04 20.93
CA GLU A 290 26.81 2.75 21.64
C GLU A 290 27.07 2.12 23.02
N ALA A 291 26.03 1.83 23.81
CA ALA A 291 26.19 1.21 25.12
C ALA A 291 26.70 -0.24 25.04
N VAL A 292 26.37 -0.99 23.99
CA VAL A 292 26.90 -2.34 23.75
C VAL A 292 28.37 -2.29 23.37
N GLU A 293 28.79 -1.29 22.59
CA GLU A 293 30.19 -1.04 22.27
C GLU A 293 30.99 -0.68 23.54
N ASP A 294 30.50 0.24 24.37
CA ASP A 294 31.09 0.59 25.66
C ASP A 294 31.23 -0.64 26.59
N ALA A 295 30.20 -1.47 26.65
CA ALA A 295 30.23 -2.71 27.44
C ALA A 295 31.28 -3.71 26.92
N LYS A 296 31.45 -3.82 25.60
CA LYS A 296 32.50 -4.65 25.00
C LYS A 296 33.90 -4.08 25.25
N VAL A 297 34.10 -2.77 25.10
CA VAL A 297 35.36 -2.07 25.37
C VAL A 297 35.76 -2.24 26.83
N SER A 298 34.83 -2.03 27.76
CA SER A 298 35.07 -2.24 29.19
C SER A 298 35.41 -3.70 29.54
N ALA A 299 34.80 -4.68 28.86
CA ALA A 299 35.14 -6.09 29.02
C ALA A 299 36.56 -6.42 28.52
N VAL A 300 37.00 -5.83 27.40
CA VAL A 300 38.38 -5.93 26.91
C VAL A 300 39.36 -5.35 27.95
N ARG A 301 39.11 -4.14 28.43
CA ARG A 301 39.93 -3.48 29.47
C ARG A 301 39.96 -4.30 30.77
N ALA A 302 38.85 -4.90 31.18
CA ALA A 302 38.79 -5.78 32.35
C ALA A 302 39.61 -7.07 32.16
N ALA A 303 39.59 -7.67 30.97
CA ALA A 303 40.45 -8.82 30.64
C ALA A 303 41.94 -8.45 30.69
N LEU A 304 42.31 -7.29 30.12
CA LEU A 304 43.68 -6.76 30.20
C LEU A 304 44.11 -6.49 31.66
N GLN A 305 43.21 -5.91 32.47
CA GLN A 305 43.50 -5.66 33.88
C GLN A 305 43.74 -6.95 34.67
N ARG A 306 42.92 -8.00 34.46
CA ARG A 306 43.15 -9.33 35.05
C ARG A 306 44.52 -9.91 34.65
N GLY A 307 44.93 -9.70 33.40
CA GLY A 307 46.26 -10.09 32.92
C GLY A 307 47.39 -9.37 33.65
N ARG A 308 47.27 -8.04 33.81
CA ARG A 308 48.26 -7.22 34.55
C ARG A 308 48.30 -7.55 36.04
N ASP A 309 47.16 -7.79 36.67
CA ASP A 309 47.09 -8.16 38.08
C ASP A 309 47.72 -9.54 38.33
N ALA A 310 47.51 -10.50 37.43
CA ALA A 310 48.18 -11.81 37.50
C ALA A 310 49.72 -11.73 37.44
N LEU A 311 50.26 -10.71 36.76
CA LEU A 311 51.70 -10.44 36.70
C LEU A 311 52.21 -9.70 37.95
N ARG A 312 51.35 -8.97 38.68
CA ARG A 312 51.70 -8.21 39.89
C ARG A 312 51.59 -9.00 41.20
N GLU A 313 50.86 -10.11 41.23
CA GLU A 313 50.64 -10.95 42.42
C GLU A 313 51.91 -11.64 42.98
N GLY A 314 53.08 -11.49 42.36
CA GLY A 314 54.35 -12.05 42.84
C GLY A 314 55.35 -10.97 43.25
N GLU A 315 55.91 -11.08 44.46
CA GLU A 315 57.12 -10.34 44.84
C GLU A 315 58.33 -10.90 44.05
N GLY A 316 58.62 -10.33 42.86
CA GLY A 316 59.79 -10.68 42.04
C GLY A 316 59.47 -11.02 40.58
N SER A 317 60.37 -11.78 39.92
CA SER A 317 60.19 -12.31 38.56
C SER A 317 58.90 -13.12 38.45
N ALA A 318 58.07 -12.82 37.45
CA ALA A 318 56.84 -13.55 37.18
C ALA A 318 57.11 -15.06 37.06
N THR A 319 56.34 -15.87 37.79
CA THR A 319 56.47 -17.33 37.78
C THR A 319 55.77 -17.94 36.56
N GLN A 320 56.19 -19.14 36.12
CA GLN A 320 55.56 -19.84 34.98
C GLN A 320 54.02 -19.89 35.03
N PRO A 321 53.36 -20.17 36.18
CA PRO A 321 51.90 -20.19 36.27
C PRO A 321 51.23 -18.80 36.18
N GLN A 322 51.96 -17.72 36.47
CA GLN A 322 51.46 -16.35 36.31
C GLN A 322 51.52 -15.91 34.84
N VAL A 323 52.61 -16.25 34.15
CA VAL A 323 52.77 -15.99 32.70
C VAL A 323 51.70 -16.72 31.89
N VAL A 324 51.34 -17.95 32.26
CA VAL A 324 50.24 -18.70 31.61
C VAL A 324 48.88 -18.01 31.84
N ARG A 325 48.56 -17.61 33.06
CA ARG A 325 47.31 -16.89 33.37
C ARG A 325 47.19 -15.55 32.64
N ALA A 326 48.29 -14.81 32.55
CA ALA A 326 48.35 -13.55 31.81
C ALA A 326 48.20 -13.76 30.29
N ARG A 327 48.79 -14.83 29.75
CA ARG A 327 48.62 -15.24 28.34
C ARG A 327 47.17 -15.62 28.02
N ASP A 328 46.51 -16.36 28.92
CA ASP A 328 45.12 -16.76 28.74
C ASP A 328 44.19 -15.53 28.75
N ALA A 329 44.39 -14.59 29.69
CA ALA A 329 43.66 -13.32 29.75
C ALA A 329 43.88 -12.45 28.50
N LEU A 330 45.11 -12.41 27.97
CA LEU A 330 45.42 -11.69 26.73
C LEU A 330 44.77 -12.35 25.49
N SER A 331 44.67 -13.69 25.48
CA SER A 331 43.96 -14.41 24.43
C SER A 331 42.45 -14.14 24.45
N GLU A 332 41.87 -13.99 25.64
CA GLU A 332 40.48 -13.59 25.85
C GLU A 332 40.26 -12.14 25.37
N ALA A 333 41.14 -11.21 25.74
CA ALA A 333 41.11 -9.83 25.28
C ALA A 333 41.17 -9.72 23.75
N ARG A 334 42.06 -10.46 23.07
CA ARG A 334 42.14 -10.48 21.60
C ARG A 334 40.91 -11.06 20.92
N ARG A 335 40.26 -12.05 21.53
CA ARG A 335 38.99 -12.61 21.00
C ARG A 335 37.87 -11.56 21.06
N LEU A 336 37.79 -10.83 22.18
CA LEU A 336 36.82 -9.75 22.36
C LEU A 336 37.12 -8.55 21.45
N GLU A 337 38.39 -8.18 21.30
CA GLU A 337 38.85 -7.14 20.37
C GLU A 337 38.47 -7.47 18.91
N LYS A 338 38.68 -8.73 18.50
CA LYS A 338 38.26 -9.18 17.16
C LYS A 338 36.73 -9.10 16.98
N ALA A 339 35.97 -9.52 18.00
CA ALA A 339 34.51 -9.41 17.99
C ALA A 339 34.01 -7.95 18.00
N LEU A 340 34.81 -7.01 18.51
CA LEU A 340 34.57 -5.57 18.44
C LEU A 340 34.86 -5.03 17.02
N LYS A 341 36.01 -5.40 16.42
CA LYS A 341 36.37 -5.04 15.03
C LYS A 341 35.37 -5.52 13.99
N ASP A 342 34.78 -6.69 14.22
CA ASP A 342 33.75 -7.25 13.32
C ASP A 342 32.39 -6.55 13.48
N ALA A 343 32.20 -5.73 14.54
CA ALA A 343 30.91 -5.14 14.92
C ALA A 343 30.81 -3.61 14.78
N SER A 344 31.89 -2.83 14.84
CA SER A 344 31.83 -1.36 14.96
C SER A 344 32.48 -0.54 13.83
N VAL A 345 31.97 0.69 13.69
CA VAL A 345 32.29 1.75 12.70
C VAL A 345 33.14 2.88 13.32
N VAL A 346 33.39 2.86 14.63
CA VAL A 346 34.09 3.94 15.36
C VAL A 346 35.61 3.73 15.34
N GLU A 347 36.31 4.47 14.47
CA GLU A 347 37.77 4.34 14.26
C GLU A 347 38.61 4.83 15.46
N ASP A 348 38.16 5.85 16.18
CA ASP A 348 38.99 6.54 17.19
C ASP A 348 39.19 5.73 18.49
N GLU A 349 38.14 5.14 19.06
CA GLU A 349 38.28 4.32 20.29
C GLU A 349 38.94 2.96 20.02
N MET A 350 38.77 2.41 18.80
CA MET A 350 39.44 1.17 18.38
C MET A 350 40.96 1.32 18.33
N GLY A 351 41.46 2.50 17.94
CA GLY A 351 42.89 2.79 17.92
C GLY A 351 43.52 2.71 19.32
N GLU A 352 42.84 3.26 20.32
CA GLU A 352 43.31 3.24 21.72
C GLU A 352 43.29 1.82 22.31
N VAL A 353 42.18 1.08 22.13
CA VAL A 353 42.06 -0.30 22.63
C VAL A 353 43.08 -1.24 21.96
N SER A 354 43.31 -1.09 20.65
CA SER A 354 44.31 -1.89 19.93
C SER A 354 45.72 -1.59 20.44
N ALA A 355 46.02 -0.32 20.77
CA ALA A 355 47.31 0.06 21.36
C ALA A 355 47.48 -0.51 22.79
N GLU A 356 46.43 -0.53 23.61
CA GLU A 356 46.47 -1.15 24.94
C GLU A 356 46.73 -2.66 24.88
N VAL A 357 46.11 -3.38 23.93
CA VAL A 357 46.35 -4.81 23.71
C VAL A 357 47.79 -5.08 23.25
N GLU A 358 48.34 -4.23 22.37
CA GLU A 358 49.73 -4.32 21.93
C GLU A 358 50.73 -4.06 23.06
N MET A 359 50.50 -3.05 23.90
CA MET A 359 51.33 -2.79 25.07
C MET A 359 51.30 -3.97 26.05
N ALA A 360 50.13 -4.54 26.34
CA ALA A 360 50.00 -5.70 27.21
C ALA A 360 50.71 -6.95 26.66
N GLN A 361 50.77 -7.11 25.33
CA GLN A 361 51.56 -8.16 24.69
C GLN A 361 53.07 -7.94 24.91
N GLN A 362 53.55 -6.71 24.80
CA GLN A 362 54.97 -6.38 25.04
C GLN A 362 55.35 -6.66 26.50
N GLU A 363 54.52 -6.25 27.46
CA GLU A 363 54.72 -6.54 28.89
C GLU A 363 54.80 -8.05 29.17
N LEU A 364 53.93 -8.84 28.53
CA LEU A 364 53.94 -10.30 28.67
C LEU A 364 55.21 -10.93 28.08
N ASP A 365 55.68 -10.44 26.94
CA ASP A 365 56.89 -10.94 26.27
C ASP A 365 58.15 -10.64 27.09
N GLU A 366 58.21 -9.47 27.73
CA GLU A 366 59.27 -9.11 28.67
C GLU A 366 59.25 -10.00 29.92
N ALA A 367 58.07 -10.21 30.51
CA ALA A 367 57.91 -11.10 31.66
C ALA A 367 58.32 -12.55 31.34
N SER A 368 57.99 -13.05 30.15
CA SER A 368 58.40 -14.38 29.69
C SER A 368 59.93 -14.50 29.55
N LYS A 369 60.58 -13.51 28.92
CA LYS A 369 62.04 -13.49 28.76
C LYS A 369 62.78 -13.46 30.09
N ASN A 370 62.26 -12.71 31.06
CA ASN A 370 62.84 -12.62 32.40
C ASN A 370 62.71 -13.94 33.17
N ASN A 371 61.57 -14.62 33.05
CA ASN A 371 61.37 -15.95 33.63
C ASN A 371 62.30 -17.01 32.99
N ASP A 372 62.46 -16.99 31.67
CA ASP A 372 63.35 -17.92 30.96
C ASP A 372 64.84 -17.69 31.33
N SER A 373 65.23 -16.42 31.48
CA SER A 373 66.59 -16.05 31.90
C SER A 373 66.89 -16.47 33.35
N ASN A 374 65.91 -16.32 34.25
CA ASN A 374 66.04 -16.76 35.65
C ASN A 374 66.07 -18.29 35.77
N LEU A 375 65.27 -19.01 34.96
CA LEU A 375 65.32 -20.46 34.89
C LEU A 375 66.70 -20.94 34.43
N MET A 376 67.27 -20.30 33.39
CA MET A 376 68.61 -20.63 32.89
C MET A 376 69.72 -20.33 33.92
N ALA A 377 69.60 -19.22 34.66
CA ALA A 377 70.53 -18.87 35.74
C ALA A 377 70.47 -19.89 36.90
N MET A 378 69.27 -20.34 37.30
CA MET A 378 69.09 -21.40 38.29
C MET A 378 69.70 -22.73 37.83
N TYR A 379 69.51 -23.12 36.56
CA TYR A 379 70.13 -24.32 36.01
C TYR A 379 71.67 -24.24 35.98
N MET A 380 72.23 -23.08 35.62
CA MET A 380 73.68 -22.86 35.61
C MET A 380 74.28 -22.90 37.03
N GLN A 381 73.55 -22.39 38.03
CA GLN A 381 73.97 -22.42 39.44
C GLN A 381 73.82 -23.82 40.09
N ALA A 382 72.89 -24.65 39.62
CA ALA A 382 72.74 -26.04 40.08
C ALA A 382 73.75 -27.01 39.43
N MET A 383 74.34 -26.63 38.30
CA MET A 383 75.36 -27.42 37.57
C MET A 383 76.80 -27.08 37.99
N ALA A 384 77.00 -25.97 38.71
CA ALA A 384 78.27 -25.54 39.29
C ALA A 384 78.38 -26.01 40.76
#